data_AF-A0A0B6ZLV7-F1
#
_entry.id   AF-A0A0B6ZLV7-F1
#
_cell.length_a   1.000
_cell.length_b   1.000
_cell.length_c   1.000
_cell.angle_alpha   90.00
_cell.angle_beta   90.00
_cell.angle_gamma   90.00
#
_symmetry.space_group_name_H-M   'P 1'
#
loop_
_entity.id
_entity.type
_entity.pdbx_description
1 polymer ?
#
loop_
_entity_poly.entity_id
_entity_poly.type
_entity_poly.pdbx_seq_one_letter_code
_entity_poly.pdbx_strand_id
1 'polypeptide(L)'
;LMILSKGRIVYNGPGKEIVSYFTTLGFPCPPHTNPCDFCVDLATVDYTSKEREESSLKNVQTLHDAYKATEKTIEITENRQIDKSSNTSITSNNG
;
A
#
# COMPACT_ATOMS: atom_id res chain seq x y z
N LEU A 1 6.61 10.19 4.45
CA LEU A 1 5.25 10.81 4.50
C LEU A 1 4.29 9.70 4.84
N MET A 2 3.41 9.93 5.82
CA MET A 2 2.44 8.93 6.26
C MET A 2 1.05 9.57 6.24
N ILE A 3 0.09 8.87 5.64
CA ILE A 3 -1.33 9.27 5.63
C ILE A 3 -2.12 8.20 6.35
N LEU A 4 -2.98 8.65 7.26
CA LEU A 4 -3.88 7.80 8.00
C LEU A 4 -5.33 8.17 7.68
N SER A 5 -6.17 7.16 7.57
CA SER A 5 -7.62 7.30 7.57
C SER A 5 -8.19 6.41 8.67
N LYS A 6 -9.06 6.96 9.52
CA LYS A 6 -9.73 6.23 10.62
C LYS A 6 -8.77 5.37 11.47
N GLY A 7 -7.59 5.91 11.79
CA GLY A 7 -6.58 5.23 12.62
C GLY A 7 -5.79 4.12 11.91
N ARG A 8 -5.94 3.96 10.60
CA ARG A 8 -5.22 2.98 9.79
C ARG A 8 -4.41 3.68 8.70
N ILE A 9 -3.25 3.12 8.38
CA ILE A 9 -2.39 3.67 7.34
C ILE A 9 -3.03 3.38 5.97
N VAL A 10 -3.00 4.38 5.09
CA VAL A 10 -3.40 4.26 3.68
C VAL A 10 -2.25 4.54 2.72
N TYR A 11 -1.20 5.18 3.22
CA TYR A 11 0.06 5.39 2.50
C TYR A 11 1.19 5.62 3.49
N ASN A 12 2.34 4.98 3.26
CA ASN A 12 3.58 5.21 3.99
C ASN A 12 4.76 5.13 3.02
N GLY A 13 5.38 6.26 2.70
CA GLY A 13 6.46 6.31 1.72
C GLY A 13 7.02 7.70 1.41
N PRO A 14 7.90 7.81 0.41
CA PRO A 14 8.48 9.08 -0.05
C PRO A 14 7.42 10.03 -0.63
N GLY A 15 7.43 11.30 -0.23
CA GLY A 15 6.43 12.27 -0.72
C GLY A 15 6.39 12.43 -2.25
N LYS A 16 7.50 12.18 -2.95
CA LYS A 16 7.57 12.20 -4.42
C LYS A 16 6.75 11.08 -5.10
N GLU A 17 6.46 9.98 -4.38
CA GLU A 17 5.78 8.80 -4.92
C GLU A 17 4.27 8.81 -4.64
N ILE A 18 3.80 9.72 -3.78
CA ILE A 18 2.40 9.75 -3.35
C ILE A 18 1.44 9.93 -4.54
N VAL A 19 1.73 10.86 -5.46
CA VAL A 19 0.88 11.10 -6.64
C VAL A 19 0.82 9.85 -7.51
N SER A 20 1.95 9.19 -7.74
CA SER A 20 2.00 7.96 -8.52
C SER A 20 1.19 6.85 -7.85
N TYR A 21 1.33 6.69 -6.53
CA TYR A 21 0.58 5.68 -5.77
C TYR A 21 -0.93 5.89 -5.90
N PHE A 22 -1.46 7.08 -5.56
CA PHE A 22 -2.89 7.36 -5.66
C PHE A 22 -3.40 7.26 -7.12
N THR A 23 -2.59 7.65 -8.10
CA THR A 23 -2.92 7.48 -9.52
C THR A 23 -3.09 6.01 -9.91
N THR A 24 -2.20 5.10 -9.44
CA THR A 24 -2.34 3.66 -9.70
C THR A 24 -3.59 3.04 -9.08
N LEU A 25 -4.13 3.67 -8.04
CA LEU A 25 -5.40 3.27 -7.40
C LEU A 25 -6.64 3.85 -8.09
N GLY A 26 -6.48 4.58 -9.19
CA GLY A 26 -7.57 5.21 -9.93
C GLY A 26 -7.90 6.64 -9.47
N PHE A 27 -7.04 7.26 -8.66
CA PHE A 27 -7.23 8.62 -8.16
C PHE A 27 -6.11 9.55 -8.67
N PRO A 28 -6.15 9.96 -9.95
CA PRO A 28 -5.19 10.93 -10.48
C PRO A 28 -5.37 12.28 -9.80
N CYS A 29 -4.27 12.88 -9.34
CA CYS A 29 -4.29 14.23 -8.79
C CYS A 29 -4.66 15.24 -9.90
N PRO A 30 -5.69 16.08 -9.72
CA PRO A 30 -6.06 17.08 -10.70
C PRO A 30 -4.93 18.11 -10.95
N PRO A 31 -4.88 18.71 -12.14
CA PRO A 31 -3.91 19.77 -12.43
C PRO A 31 -4.15 20.98 -11.51
N HIS A 32 -3.08 21.66 -11.14
CA HIS A 32 -3.10 22.82 -10.23
C HIS A 32 -3.65 22.56 -8.81
N THR A 33 -3.81 21.28 -8.42
CA THR A 33 -4.16 20.89 -7.05
C THR A 33 -2.90 20.53 -6.26
N ASN A 34 -2.84 20.91 -4.99
CA ASN A 34 -1.81 20.44 -4.08
C ASN A 34 -1.99 18.93 -3.80
N PRO A 35 -1.02 18.07 -4.13
CA PRO A 35 -1.14 16.63 -3.93
C PRO A 35 -1.49 16.20 -2.51
N CYS A 36 -0.93 16.89 -1.51
CA CYS A 36 -1.18 16.54 -0.11
C CYS A 36 -2.66 16.74 0.26
N ASP A 37 -3.24 17.89 -0.11
CA ASP A 37 -4.64 18.19 0.19
C ASP A 37 -5.57 17.19 -0.51
N PHE A 38 -5.31 16.91 -1.79
CA PHE A 38 -6.07 15.91 -2.55
C PHE A 38 -6.04 14.51 -1.90
N CYS A 39 -4.87 14.07 -1.43
CA CYS A 39 -4.76 12.76 -0.77
C CYS A 39 -5.45 12.72 0.59
N VAL A 40 -5.43 13.84 1.34
CA VAL A 40 -6.14 13.97 2.62
C VAL A 40 -7.64 13.96 2.40
N ASP A 41 -8.15 14.64 1.37
CA ASP A 41 -9.57 14.64 1.01
C ASP A 41 -10.04 13.24 0.64
N LEU A 42 -9.27 12.49 -0.16
CA LEU A 42 -9.58 11.10 -0.50
C LEU A 42 -9.54 10.15 0.71
N ALA A 43 -8.68 10.44 1.67
CA ALA A 43 -8.56 9.67 2.91
C ALA A 43 -9.62 10.06 3.96
N THR A 44 -10.49 11.02 3.66
CA THR A 44 -11.50 11.53 4.59
C THR A 44 -12.91 11.15 4.14
N VAL A 45 -13.78 10.86 5.11
CA VAL A 45 -15.21 10.62 4.83
C VAL A 45 -15.96 11.94 4.88
N ASP A 46 -16.66 12.27 3.80
CA ASP A 46 -17.46 13.49 3.68
C ASP A 46 -18.91 13.22 4.11
N TYR A 47 -19.34 13.82 5.21
CA TYR A 47 -20.68 13.67 5.80
C TYR A 47 -21.69 14.72 5.34
N THR A 48 -21.37 15.55 4.34
CA THR A 48 -22.24 16.66 3.90
C THR A 48 -23.51 16.20 3.17
N SER A 49 -23.52 14.98 2.62
CA SER A 49 -24.69 14.35 2.03
C SER A 49 -24.53 12.83 2.01
N LYS A 50 -25.63 12.08 1.94
CA LYS A 50 -25.57 10.61 1.85
C LYS A 50 -24.77 10.10 0.65
N GLU A 51 -24.90 10.76 -0.50
CA GLU A 51 -24.17 10.37 -1.72
C GLU A 51 -22.66 10.57 -1.56
N ARG A 52 -22.24 11.69 -0.99
CA ARG A 52 -20.82 11.98 -0.71
C ARG A 52 -20.26 11.07 0.38
N GLU A 53 -21.05 10.76 1.40
CA GLU A 53 -20.67 9.81 2.44
C GLU A 53 -20.41 8.43 1.83
N GLU A 54 -21.34 7.92 1.03
CA GLU A 54 -21.19 6.62 0.37
C GLU A 54 -19.96 6.59 -0.56
N SER A 55 -19.79 7.61 -1.39
CA SER A 55 -18.63 7.70 -2.29
C SER A 55 -17.30 7.78 -1.54
N SER A 56 -17.22 8.59 -0.49
CA SER A 56 -15.98 8.76 0.28
C SER A 56 -15.66 7.54 1.14
N LEU A 57 -16.67 6.85 1.68
CA LEU A 57 -16.49 5.55 2.34
C LEU A 57 -15.89 4.51 1.38
N LYS A 58 -16.37 4.46 0.14
CA LYS A 58 -15.83 3.55 -0.89
C LYS A 58 -14.38 3.88 -1.24
N ASN A 59 -14.03 5.17 -1.33
CA ASN A 59 -12.66 5.59 -1.57
C ASN A 59 -11.75 5.16 -0.41
N VAL A 60 -12.11 5.49 0.83
CA VAL A 60 -11.35 5.11 2.03
C VAL A 60 -11.17 3.59 2.13
N GLN A 61 -12.22 2.82 1.85
CA GLN A 61 -12.14 1.36 1.84
C GLN A 61 -11.15 0.86 0.78
N THR A 62 -11.21 1.40 -0.43
CA THR A 62 -10.27 1.08 -1.53
C THR A 62 -8.82 1.35 -1.12
N LEU A 63 -8.57 2.50 -0.47
CA LEU A 63 -7.23 2.87 0.00
C LEU A 63 -6.70 1.90 1.09
N HIS A 64 -7.56 1.48 2.02
CA HIS A 64 -7.18 0.48 3.02
C HIS A 64 -6.84 -0.87 2.41
N ASP A 65 -7.66 -1.34 1.48
CA ASP A 65 -7.47 -2.64 0.84
C ASP A 65 -6.20 -2.65 -0.01
N ALA A 66 -5.95 -1.56 -0.75
CA ALA A 66 -4.73 -1.37 -1.51
C ALA A 66 -3.48 -1.39 -0.62
N TYR A 67 -3.45 -0.60 0.45
CA TYR A 67 -2.30 -0.53 1.34
C TYR A 67 -2.04 -1.88 2.03
N LYS A 68 -3.08 -2.56 2.52
CA LYS A 68 -2.98 -3.90 3.11
C LYS A 68 -2.40 -4.94 2.14
N ALA A 69 -2.71 -4.83 0.84
CA ALA A 69 -2.13 -5.70 -0.18
C ALA A 69 -0.63 -5.42 -0.40
N THR A 70 -0.20 -4.16 -0.28
CA THR A 70 1.22 -3.80 -0.35
C THR A 70 2.02 -4.34 0.84
N GLU A 71 1.46 -4.31 2.06
CA GLU A 71 2.12 -4.85 3.26
C GLU A 71 2.36 -6.36 3.17
N LYS A 72 1.37 -7.12 2.69
CA LYS A 72 1.54 -8.57 2.46
C LYS A 72 2.64 -8.91 1.44
N THR A 73 2.89 -8.02 0.50
CA THR A 73 3.93 -8.24 -0.53
C THR A 73 5.33 -8.06 0.06
N ILE A 74 5.47 -7.18 1.06
CA ILE A 74 6.73 -6.94 1.77
C ILE A 74 7.10 -8.17 2.62
N GLU A 75 6.14 -8.76 3.33
CA GLU A 75 6.36 -9.98 4.14
C GLU A 75 6.81 -11.21 3.32
N ILE A 76 6.37 -11.33 2.05
CA ILE A 76 6.76 -12.46 1.18
C ILE A 76 8.19 -12.28 0.64
N THR A 77 8.66 -11.05 0.51
CA THR A 77 9.96 -10.75 -0.13
C THR A 77 11.13 -10.91 0.84
N GLU A 78 10.93 -10.74 2.14
CA GLU A 78 11.98 -10.94 3.16
C GLU A 78 12.30 -12.43 3.44
N ASN A 79 11.42 -13.36 3.07
CA ASN A 79 11.61 -14.80 3.33
C ASN A 79 12.40 -15.55 2.23
N ARG A 80 12.95 -14.89 1.20
CA ARG A 80 13.68 -15.55 0.09
C ARG A 80 15.21 -15.45 0.18
N GLN A 81 15.81 -15.46 1.37
CA GLN A 81 17.27 -15.51 1.52
C GLN A 81 17.78 -16.41 2.66
N ILE A 82 17.23 -17.62 2.85
CA ILE A 82 17.94 -18.70 3.57
C ILE A 82 17.65 -20.04 2.88
N ASP A 83 18.30 -20.30 1.74
CA ASP A 83 18.88 -21.63 1.47
C ASP A 83 19.97 -21.50 0.39
N LYS A 84 21.15 -21.06 0.84
CA LYS A 84 22.41 -21.48 0.23
C LYS A 84 23.25 -22.04 1.35
N SER A 85 23.00 -23.30 1.72
CA SER A 85 24.02 -24.33 1.87
C SER A 85 23.45 -25.49 2.67
N SER A 86 23.43 -26.67 2.03
CA SER A 86 23.81 -27.98 2.57
C SER A 86 22.77 -29.07 2.30
N ASN A 87 22.88 -29.70 1.14
CA ASN A 87 22.68 -31.15 0.93
C ASN A 87 23.10 -31.45 -0.50
N THR A 88 24.20 -32.15 -0.77
CA THR A 88 24.31 -33.62 -0.79
C THR A 88 25.82 -33.93 -1.00
N SER A 89 26.50 -34.95 -0.46
CA SER A 89 26.07 -36.25 0.06
C SER A 89 27.10 -36.79 1.06
N ILE A 90 26.60 -37.50 2.07
CA ILE A 90 27.35 -38.39 2.94
C ILE A 90 27.47 -39.79 2.28
N THR A 91 28.59 -40.47 2.56
CA THR A 91 28.88 -41.93 2.57
C THR A 91 29.28 -42.73 1.30
N SER A 92 30.54 -43.19 1.37
CA SER A 92 31.01 -44.60 1.39
C SER A 92 31.23 -45.41 0.09
N ASN A 93 32.51 -45.78 -0.10
CA ASN A 93 33.07 -47.16 -0.10
C ASN A 93 33.82 -47.68 -1.35
N ASN A 94 34.90 -48.41 -1.04
CA ASN A 94 35.61 -49.48 -1.74
C ASN A 94 36.70 -49.19 -2.80
N GLY A 95 37.90 -49.70 -2.48
CA GLY A 95 39.06 -49.89 -3.35
C GLY A 95 40.33 -50.14 -2.55
#